data_AF-A0A530Y5J4-F1
#
_entry.id   AF-A0A530Y5J4-F1
#
_cell.length_a   1.000
_cell.length_b   1.000
_cell.length_c   1.000
_cell.angle_alpha   90.00
_cell.angle_beta   90.00
_cell.angle_gamma   90.00
#
_symmetry.space_group_name_H-M   'P 1'
#
loop_
_entity.id
_entity.type
_entity.pdbx_description
1 polymer ?
#
loop_
_entity_poly.entity_id
_entity_poly.type
_entity_poly.pdbx_seq_one_letter_code
_entity_poly.pdbx_strand_id
1 'polypeptide(L)'
;IKDYLDILSSRARIQQIVKDELAAVRDEFGTPRRTELSDGGADMEDEDLIQREDMVVTVSHSGYIKRVPLSLYRAQRRGGKGRSGMSTKEEDFVTRLFVANTHTPVLFFSSRGIVYKEKVWRLPIGNPQSRGKALINMLPLEQGERITTIMPLPEDETSWGELDVMFATTRGTVRRNKLSD
;
A
#
# COMPACT_ATOMS: atom_id res chain seq x y z
N ILE A 1 -50.41 3.22 -47.49
CA ILE A 1 -49.17 4.05 -47.40
C ILE A 1 -49.04 4.85 -46.10
N LYS A 2 -50.13 5.23 -45.42
CA LYS A 2 -50.08 6.06 -44.20
C LYS A 2 -49.17 5.51 -43.11
N ASP A 3 -49.19 4.19 -42.93
CA ASP A 3 -48.39 3.50 -41.92
C ASP A 3 -46.88 3.56 -42.20
N TYR A 4 -46.45 3.24 -43.42
CA TYR A 4 -45.05 3.34 -43.83
C TYR A 4 -44.52 4.77 -43.78
N LEU A 5 -45.35 5.77 -44.08
CA LEU A 5 -44.97 7.18 -43.94
C LEU A 5 -44.80 7.58 -42.47
N ASP A 6 -45.64 7.07 -41.58
CA ASP A 6 -45.52 7.29 -40.14
C ASP A 6 -44.24 6.66 -39.57
N ILE A 7 -43.88 5.44 -40.01
CA ILE A 7 -42.58 4.81 -39.70
C ILE A 7 -41.42 5.70 -40.15
N LEU A 8 -41.42 6.16 -41.40
CA LEU A 8 -40.33 6.99 -41.93
C LEU A 8 -40.22 8.36 -41.25
N SER A 9 -41.33 8.93 -40.80
CA SER A 9 -41.37 10.24 -40.16
C SER A 9 -41.04 10.23 -38.67
N SER A 10 -41.16 9.07 -38.01
CA SER A 10 -41.00 8.93 -36.55
C SER A 10 -39.79 8.08 -36.20
N ARG A 11 -38.70 8.73 -35.76
CA ARG A 11 -37.49 8.06 -35.28
C ARG A 11 -37.76 7.07 -34.14
N ALA A 12 -38.70 7.39 -33.25
CA ALA A 12 -39.08 6.52 -32.15
C ALA A 12 -39.69 5.21 -32.66
N ARG A 13 -40.52 5.29 -33.71
CA ARG A 13 -41.16 4.13 -34.34
C ARG A 13 -40.15 3.22 -35.03
N ILE A 14 -39.18 3.81 -35.74
CA ILE A 14 -38.06 3.05 -36.36
C ILE A 14 -37.27 2.29 -35.28
N GLN A 15 -36.92 2.95 -34.17
CA GLN A 15 -36.17 2.31 -33.08
C GLN A 15 -36.96 1.19 -32.39
N GLN A 16 -38.28 1.34 -32.29
CA GLN A 16 -39.14 0.30 -31.75
C GLN A 16 -39.12 -0.95 -32.65
N ILE A 17 -39.31 -0.76 -33.96
CA ILE A 17 -39.24 -1.85 -34.94
C ILE A 17 -37.89 -2.57 -34.87
N VAL A 18 -36.78 -1.82 -34.85
CA VAL A 18 -35.43 -2.40 -34.75
C VAL A 18 -35.25 -3.21 -33.47
N LYS A 19 -35.76 -2.73 -32.32
CA LYS A 19 -35.70 -3.49 -31.06
C LYS A 19 -36.52 -4.77 -31.12
N ASP A 20 -37.72 -4.69 -31.68
CA ASP A 20 -38.64 -5.82 -31.77
C ASP A 20 -38.07 -6.90 -32.70
N GLU A 21 -37.48 -6.50 -33.82
CA GLU A 21 -36.78 -7.40 -34.75
C GLU A 21 -35.54 -8.04 -34.09
N LEU A 22 -34.71 -7.26 -33.39
CA LEU A 22 -33.56 -7.79 -32.67
C LEU A 22 -33.96 -8.76 -31.54
N ALA A 23 -35.08 -8.50 -30.86
CA ALA A 23 -35.63 -9.39 -29.85
C ALA A 23 -36.14 -10.69 -30.47
N ALA A 24 -36.84 -10.62 -31.61
CA ALA A 24 -37.29 -11.81 -32.34
C ALA A 24 -36.10 -12.70 -32.78
N VAL A 25 -35.04 -12.09 -33.32
CA VAL A 25 -33.81 -12.81 -33.70
C VAL A 25 -33.12 -13.44 -32.49
N ARG A 26 -33.05 -12.72 -31.36
CA ARG A 26 -32.50 -13.25 -30.10
C ARG A 26 -33.30 -14.47 -29.62
N ASP A 27 -34.62 -14.43 -29.72
CA ASP A 27 -35.49 -15.49 -29.20
C ASP A 27 -35.51 -16.72 -30.13
N GLU A 28 -35.36 -16.52 -31.44
CA GLU A 28 -35.29 -17.62 -32.42
C GLU A 28 -33.92 -18.31 -32.44
N PHE A 29 -32.83 -17.56 -32.35
CA PHE A 29 -31.46 -18.08 -32.51
C PHE A 29 -30.63 -18.06 -31.22
N GLY A 30 -31.22 -17.68 -30.10
CA GLY A 30 -30.57 -17.63 -28.79
C GLY A 30 -30.17 -19.02 -28.31
N THR A 31 -28.87 -19.22 -28.10
CA THR A 31 -28.34 -20.42 -27.44
C THR A 31 -27.78 -20.05 -26.07
N PRO A 32 -27.93 -20.92 -25.04
CA PRO A 32 -27.37 -20.64 -23.73
C PRO A 32 -25.85 -20.55 -23.81
N ARG A 33 -25.26 -19.66 -23.00
CA ARG A 33 -23.80 -19.52 -22.92
C ARG A 33 -23.20 -20.85 -22.46
N ARG A 34 -22.30 -21.40 -23.26
CA ARG A 34 -21.63 -22.68 -22.99
C ARG A 34 -20.50 -22.58 -21.95
N THR A 35 -19.96 -21.38 -21.75
CA THR A 35 -18.86 -21.11 -20.82
C THR A 35 -19.36 -20.43 -19.57
N GLU A 36 -18.78 -20.80 -18.43
CA GLU A 36 -18.98 -20.11 -17.17
C GLU A 36 -17.98 -18.95 -17.04
N LEU A 37 -18.42 -17.84 -16.46
CA LEU A 37 -17.51 -16.82 -15.96
C LEU A 37 -17.14 -17.21 -14.54
N SER A 38 -16.04 -17.94 -14.40
CA SER A 38 -15.39 -18.13 -13.11
C SER A 38 -14.52 -16.90 -12.82
N ASP A 39 -14.46 -16.46 -11.57
CA ASP A 39 -13.35 -15.60 -11.15
C ASP A 39 -12.05 -16.38 -11.37
N GLY A 40 -11.28 -15.95 -12.36
CA GLY A 40 -10.11 -16.66 -12.86
C GLY A 40 -8.83 -15.99 -12.40
N GLY A 41 -8.19 -16.60 -11.41
CA GLY A 41 -6.83 -16.32 -10.96
C GLY A 41 -6.53 -17.20 -9.73
N ALA A 42 -5.26 -17.51 -9.46
CA ALA A 42 -4.91 -17.78 -8.06
C ALA A 42 -5.42 -16.58 -7.24
N ASP A 43 -5.85 -16.79 -5.99
CA ASP A 43 -6.03 -15.71 -5.02
C ASP A 43 -4.65 -15.07 -4.79
N MET A 44 -4.21 -14.29 -5.77
CA MET A 44 -2.86 -13.75 -5.88
C MET A 44 -2.99 -12.32 -5.42
N GLU A 45 -2.51 -12.06 -4.22
CA GLU A 45 -2.46 -10.72 -3.69
C GLU A 45 -1.36 -9.95 -4.46
N ASP A 46 -1.50 -8.62 -4.57
CA ASP A 46 -0.43 -7.77 -5.14
C ASP A 46 0.94 -8.07 -4.49
N GLU A 47 0.93 -8.49 -3.22
CA GLU A 47 2.09 -8.87 -2.45
C GLU A 47 2.81 -10.13 -2.98
N ASP A 48 2.10 -11.08 -3.58
CA ASP A 48 2.71 -12.31 -4.12
C ASP A 48 3.63 -12.02 -5.32
N LEU A 49 3.43 -10.87 -5.97
CA LEU A 49 4.28 -10.37 -7.05
C LEU A 49 5.50 -9.59 -6.51
N ILE A 50 5.56 -9.31 -5.21
CA ILE A 50 6.65 -8.56 -4.59
C ILE A 50 7.73 -9.52 -4.11
N GLN A 51 8.93 -9.37 -4.64
CA GLN A 51 10.09 -10.14 -4.20
C GLN A 51 10.41 -9.91 -2.71
N ARG A 52 10.70 -11.00 -1.99
CA ARG A 52 11.28 -10.98 -0.64
C ARG A 52 12.76 -10.61 -0.71
N GLU A 53 13.09 -9.43 -0.23
CA GLU A 53 14.47 -8.93 -0.14
C GLU A 53 14.66 -8.01 1.06
N ASP A 54 15.90 -7.92 1.53
CA ASP A 54 16.27 -7.04 2.64
C ASP A 54 16.34 -5.58 2.20
N MET A 55 15.58 -4.73 2.89
CA MET A 55 15.50 -3.31 2.64
C MET A 55 16.04 -2.54 3.85
N VAL A 56 16.81 -1.50 3.57
CA VAL A 56 17.15 -0.47 4.56
C VAL A 56 16.02 0.56 4.57
N VAL A 57 15.32 0.63 5.69
CA VAL A 57 14.29 1.65 5.92
C VAL A 57 14.91 2.81 6.67
N THR A 58 14.80 4.00 6.09
CA THR A 58 15.31 5.25 6.69
C THR A 58 14.17 6.17 7.01
N VAL A 59 14.18 6.74 8.21
CA VAL A 59 13.22 7.73 8.66
C VAL A 59 13.94 9.00 9.11
N SER A 60 13.48 10.14 8.62
CA SER A 60 14.03 11.46 8.96
C SER A 60 13.32 12.09 10.15
N HIS A 61 13.94 13.11 10.75
CA HIS A 61 13.33 13.91 11.81
C HIS A 61 12.08 14.65 11.33
N SER A 62 12.11 15.15 10.09
CA SER A 62 10.95 15.83 9.46
C SER A 62 9.83 14.88 9.02
N GLY A 63 9.92 13.58 9.33
CA GLY A 63 8.86 12.61 9.06
C GLY A 63 8.84 12.09 7.62
N TYR A 64 9.98 12.11 6.91
CA TYR A 64 10.13 11.43 5.63
C TYR A 64 10.58 9.99 5.84
N ILE A 65 10.03 9.09 5.03
CA ILE A 65 10.36 7.67 5.04
C ILE A 65 10.68 7.18 3.63
N LYS A 66 11.61 6.24 3.55
CA LYS A 66 11.93 5.50 2.33
C LYS A 66 12.45 4.10 2.63
N ARG A 67 12.32 3.22 1.65
CA ARG A 67 13.03 1.94 1.59
C ARG A 67 14.02 1.95 0.44
N VAL A 68 15.15 1.29 0.66
CA VAL A 68 16.22 1.15 -0.34
C VAL A 68 16.79 -0.27 -0.21
N PRO A 69 16.99 -1.01 -1.31
CA PRO A 69 17.58 -2.34 -1.24
C PRO A 69 18.93 -2.32 -0.53
N LEU A 70 19.17 -3.28 0.37
CA LEU A 70 20.42 -3.38 1.13
C LEU A 70 21.65 -3.48 0.21
N SER A 71 21.48 -4.10 -0.96
CA SER A 71 22.49 -4.23 -2.01
C SER A 71 23.07 -2.89 -2.49
N LEU A 72 22.30 -1.79 -2.41
CA LEU A 72 22.74 -0.44 -2.80
C LEU A 72 23.64 0.23 -1.74
N TYR A 73 23.61 -0.23 -0.49
CA TYR A 73 24.40 0.30 0.62
C TYR A 73 25.82 -0.28 0.74
N ARG A 74 26.35 -0.86 -0.34
CA ARG A 74 27.64 -1.56 -0.36
C ARG A 74 28.77 -0.75 0.28
N ALA A 75 29.41 -1.35 1.28
CA ALA A 75 30.54 -0.77 2.00
C ALA A 75 31.69 -0.42 1.05
N GLN A 76 32.17 0.82 1.15
CA GLN A 76 33.39 1.23 0.47
C GLN A 76 34.58 0.80 1.33
N ARG A 77 35.51 0.00 0.77
CA ARG A 77 36.71 -0.53 1.46
C ARG A 77 37.79 0.53 1.78
N ARG A 78 37.45 1.82 1.78
CA ARG A 78 38.36 2.89 2.19
C ARG A 78 38.00 3.27 3.63
N GLY A 79 38.98 3.21 4.54
CA GLY A 79 38.83 3.58 5.96
C GLY A 79 38.58 5.08 6.22
N GLY A 80 37.85 5.76 5.33
CA GLY A 80 37.33 7.12 5.50
C GLY A 80 35.81 7.10 5.60
N LYS A 81 35.21 8.14 6.21
CA LYS A 81 33.74 8.31 6.39
C LYS A 81 32.99 7.77 5.17
N GLY A 82 32.08 6.82 5.41
CA GLY A 82 31.38 6.06 4.36
C GLY A 82 30.62 6.94 3.35
N ARG A 83 30.08 6.32 2.30
CA ARG A 83 29.24 7.01 1.31
C ARG A 83 28.14 7.82 2.01
N SER A 84 28.03 9.10 1.67
CA SER A 84 26.95 9.96 2.17
C SER A 84 25.61 9.28 1.93
N GLY A 85 24.85 9.08 3.01
CA GLY A 85 23.49 8.56 2.96
C GLY A 85 22.52 9.59 2.38
N MET A 86 21.49 9.96 3.13
CA MET A 86 20.48 10.93 2.69
C MET A 86 21.09 12.34 2.59
N SER A 87 20.73 13.12 1.56
CA SER A 87 21.05 14.55 1.53
C SER A 87 20.17 15.27 2.55
N THR A 88 20.69 15.44 3.75
CA THR A 88 20.06 16.23 4.80
C THR A 88 20.19 17.71 4.41
N LYS A 89 19.09 18.47 4.36
CA LYS A 89 19.20 19.94 4.55
C LYS A 89 19.86 20.16 5.91
N GLU A 90 20.39 21.36 6.16
CA GLU A 90 21.14 21.71 7.37
C GLU A 90 20.41 21.40 8.71
N GLU A 91 19.13 20.99 8.69
CA GLU A 91 18.32 20.65 9.87
C GLU A 91 17.59 19.27 9.84
N ASP A 92 17.65 18.49 8.75
CA ASP A 92 16.85 17.25 8.62
C ASP A 92 17.73 16.00 8.67
N PHE A 93 17.90 15.39 9.84
CA PHE A 93 18.76 14.22 10.04
C PHE A 93 17.97 12.90 10.11
N VAL A 94 18.68 11.78 9.98
CA VAL A 94 18.10 10.43 10.12
C VAL A 94 17.86 10.15 11.60
N THR A 95 16.60 9.91 11.98
CA THR A 95 16.21 9.56 13.35
C THR A 95 16.21 8.07 13.60
N ARG A 96 15.84 7.27 12.58
CA ARG A 96 15.83 5.81 12.65
C ARG A 96 16.32 5.20 11.35
N LEU A 97 17.10 4.13 11.50
CA LEU A 97 17.56 3.28 10.41
C LEU A 97 17.50 1.84 10.90
N PHE A 98 16.80 0.99 10.15
CA PHE A 98 16.72 -0.45 10.43
C PHE A 98 16.66 -1.22 9.12
N VAL A 99 16.98 -2.51 9.20
CA VAL A 99 16.87 -3.46 8.09
C VAL A 99 15.64 -4.33 8.33
N ALA A 100 14.81 -4.50 7.30
CA ALA A 100 13.62 -5.35 7.34
C ALA A 100 13.34 -5.92 5.95
N ASN A 101 12.70 -7.09 5.90
CA ASN A 101 12.28 -7.69 4.63
C ASN A 101 11.12 -6.88 4.02
N THR A 102 10.98 -6.89 2.70
CA THR A 102 9.84 -6.28 2.00
C THR A 102 8.48 -6.71 2.54
N HIS A 103 8.34 -7.96 2.99
CA HIS A 103 7.09 -8.51 3.52
C HIS A 103 6.88 -8.23 5.02
N THR A 104 7.91 -7.76 5.73
CA THR A 104 7.82 -7.47 7.17
C THR A 104 6.80 -6.36 7.45
N PRO A 105 5.82 -6.57 8.35
CA PRO A 105 4.93 -5.52 8.81
C PRO A 105 5.63 -4.55 9.77
N VAL A 106 5.29 -3.28 9.66
CA VAL A 106 5.83 -2.19 10.48
C VAL A 106 4.68 -1.44 11.13
N LEU A 107 4.77 -1.25 12.44
CA LEU A 107 3.82 -0.46 13.22
C LEU A 107 4.31 0.98 13.36
N PHE A 108 3.42 1.93 13.06
CA PHE A 108 3.61 3.36 13.18
C PHE A 108 2.70 3.88 14.30
N PHE A 109 3.30 4.23 15.43
CA PHE A 109 2.60 4.76 16.59
C PHE A 109 2.51 6.27 16.49
N SER A 110 1.30 6.82 16.60
CA SER A 110 1.09 8.26 16.57
C SER A 110 1.08 8.88 17.96
N SER A 111 1.21 10.21 18.01
CA SER A 111 1.10 11.01 19.25
C SER A 111 -0.29 10.96 19.87
N ARG A 112 -1.30 10.47 19.15
CA ARG A 112 -2.68 10.28 19.63
C ARG A 112 -2.93 8.88 20.19
N GLY A 113 -1.93 8.00 20.14
CA GLY A 113 -2.07 6.60 20.56
C GLY A 113 -2.75 5.70 19.51
N ILE A 114 -2.81 6.15 18.25
CA ILE A 114 -3.28 5.35 17.11
C ILE A 114 -2.09 4.58 16.54
N VAL A 115 -2.33 3.34 16.12
CA VAL A 115 -1.34 2.48 15.48
C VAL A 115 -1.75 2.25 14.04
N TYR A 116 -0.83 2.53 13.11
CA TYR A 116 -1.00 2.18 11.69
C TYR A 116 -0.06 1.02 11.37
N LYS A 117 -0.55 0.00 10.66
CA LYS A 117 0.23 -1.16 10.24
C LYS A 117 0.41 -1.11 8.73
N GLU A 118 1.66 -1.09 8.27
CA GLU A 118 2.00 -1.15 6.84
C GLU A 118 3.18 -2.09 6.62
N LYS A 119 3.17 -2.84 5.52
CA LYS A 119 4.32 -3.68 5.13
C LYS A 119 5.40 -2.84 4.48
N VAL A 120 6.66 -3.26 4.63
CA VAL A 120 7.81 -2.51 4.08
C VAL A 120 7.64 -2.25 2.59
N TRP A 121 7.11 -3.18 1.80
CA TRP A 121 6.97 -3.00 0.35
C TRP A 121 6.08 -1.82 -0.06
N ARG A 122 5.10 -1.42 0.78
CA ARG A 122 4.25 -0.24 0.59
C ARG A 122 5.01 1.08 0.83
N LEU A 123 6.18 1.03 1.46
CA LEU A 123 7.06 2.20 1.63
C LEU A 123 7.66 2.64 0.29
N PRO A 124 7.89 3.95 0.08
CA PRO A 124 8.38 4.46 -1.19
C PRO A 124 9.80 3.98 -1.44
N ILE A 125 10.03 3.41 -2.63
CA ILE A 125 11.38 3.13 -3.12
C ILE A 125 12.13 4.44 -3.32
N GLY A 126 13.36 4.47 -2.85
CA GLY A 126 14.29 5.55 -3.10
C GLY A 126 15.70 5.04 -3.36
N ASN A 127 16.59 5.98 -3.66
CA ASN A 127 18.03 5.74 -3.62
C ASN A 127 18.60 6.17 -2.24
N PRO A 128 19.84 5.76 -1.89
CA PRO A 128 20.46 6.15 -0.62
C PRO A 128 20.48 7.66 -0.34
N GLN A 129 20.52 8.51 -1.38
CA GLN A 129 20.60 9.97 -1.27
C GLN A 129 19.24 10.67 -1.20
N SER A 130 18.18 10.04 -1.70
CA SER A 130 16.83 10.60 -1.81
C SER A 130 16.19 10.84 -0.45
N ARG A 131 15.22 11.74 -0.35
CA ARG A 131 14.53 12.02 0.92
C ARG A 131 13.40 11.03 1.22
N GLY A 132 12.77 10.46 0.19
CA GLY A 132 11.57 9.64 0.36
C GLY A 132 10.29 10.45 0.31
N LYS A 133 9.21 9.92 0.90
CA LYS A 133 7.89 10.57 0.98
C LYS A 133 7.57 10.91 2.43
N ALA A 134 6.83 12.00 2.65
CA ALA A 134 6.37 12.37 3.99
C ALA A 134 5.30 11.38 4.49
N LEU A 135 5.40 10.97 5.76
CA LEU A 135 4.48 10.02 6.41
C LEU A 135 3.02 10.51 6.40
N ILE A 136 2.79 11.81 6.54
CA ILE A 136 1.46 12.45 6.44
C ILE A 136 0.77 12.22 5.09
N ASN A 137 1.53 11.93 4.03
CA ASN A 137 1.00 11.65 2.69
C ASN A 137 0.84 10.15 2.43
N MET A 138 1.08 9.31 3.43
CA MET A 138 1.02 7.85 3.34
C MET A 138 0.03 7.28 4.35
N LEU A 139 0.04 7.81 5.56
CA LEU A 139 -0.86 7.41 6.64
C LEU A 139 -1.96 8.46 6.79
N PRO A 140 -3.20 8.07 7.11
CA PRO A 140 -4.32 8.99 7.29
C PRO A 140 -4.22 9.74 8.63
N LEU A 141 -3.21 10.58 8.77
CA LEU A 141 -2.93 11.35 9.99
C LEU A 141 -3.83 12.57 10.08
N GLU A 142 -4.38 12.83 11.26
CA GLU A 142 -5.09 14.09 11.53
C GLU A 142 -4.13 15.29 11.58
N GLN A 143 -4.69 16.50 11.46
CA GLN A 143 -3.90 17.73 11.55
C GLN A 143 -3.17 17.81 12.91
N GLY A 144 -1.84 17.95 12.85
CA GLY A 144 -0.97 18.00 14.04
C GLY A 144 -0.65 16.64 14.66
N GLU A 145 -1.16 15.54 14.11
CA GLU A 145 -0.76 14.18 14.49
C GLU A 145 0.62 13.86 13.92
N ARG A 146 1.51 13.33 14.75
CA ARG A 146 2.87 12.92 14.36
C ARG A 146 3.14 11.48 14.75
N ILE A 147 3.99 10.81 13.99
CA ILE A 147 4.51 9.49 14.36
C ILE A 147 5.59 9.66 15.44
N THR A 148 5.42 8.96 16.56
CA THR A 148 6.33 8.98 17.71
C THR A 148 7.31 7.82 17.67
N THR A 149 6.84 6.63 17.29
CA THR A 149 7.62 5.39 17.26
C THR A 149 7.29 4.57 16.03
N ILE A 150 8.32 3.92 15.48
CA ILE A 150 8.22 3.00 14.34
C ILE A 150 8.84 1.68 14.78
N MET A 151 8.08 0.60 14.72
CA MET A 151 8.47 -0.71 15.22
C MET A 151 8.30 -1.74 14.11
N PRO A 152 9.39 -2.25 13.50
CA PRO A 152 9.28 -3.43 12.65
C PRO A 152 8.89 -4.64 13.50
N LEU A 153 7.97 -5.45 13.00
CA LEU A 153 7.59 -6.70 13.65
C LEU A 153 8.57 -7.81 13.29
N PRO A 154 8.73 -8.83 14.14
CA PRO A 154 9.41 -10.06 13.76
C PRO A 154 8.75 -10.67 12.53
N GLU A 155 9.55 -11.21 11.62
CA GLU A 155 9.06 -11.87 10.40
C GLU A 155 8.24 -13.13 10.72
N ASP A 156 8.61 -13.84 11.79
CA ASP A 156 7.89 -15.01 12.27
C ASP A 156 6.66 -14.59 13.10
N GLU A 157 5.48 -14.65 12.47
CA GLU A 157 4.20 -14.33 13.11
C GLU A 157 3.89 -15.25 14.31
N THR A 158 4.41 -16.48 14.32
CA THR A 158 4.18 -17.41 15.44
C THR A 158 4.83 -16.93 16.73
N SER A 159 5.89 -16.11 16.62
CA SER A 159 6.57 -15.51 17.76
C SER A 159 5.79 -14.35 18.40
N TRP A 160 4.77 -13.79 17.74
CA TRP A 160 4.10 -12.58 18.22
C TRP A 160 3.32 -12.82 19.53
N GLY A 161 2.79 -14.02 19.77
CA GLY A 161 2.07 -14.34 21.01
C GLY A 161 2.97 -14.38 22.26
N GLU A 162 4.27 -14.62 22.07
CA GLU A 162 5.29 -14.64 23.11
C GLU A 162 5.80 -13.23 23.47
N LEU A 163 5.46 -12.23 22.64
CA LEU A 163 5.94 -10.85 22.78
C LEU A 163 4.87 -9.93 23.38
N ASP A 164 5.34 -8.97 24.16
CA ASP A 164 4.51 -7.91 24.74
C ASP A 164 4.97 -6.55 24.22
N VAL A 165 4.03 -5.64 23.95
CA VAL A 165 4.30 -4.23 23.64
C VAL A 165 4.04 -3.38 24.87
N MET A 166 5.06 -2.62 25.27
CA MET A 166 5.00 -1.69 26.38
C MET A 166 4.84 -0.25 25.88
N PHE A 167 3.80 0.42 26.35
CA PHE A 167 3.49 1.81 26.06
C PHE A 167 3.75 2.66 27.30
N ALA A 168 4.34 3.84 27.12
CA ALA A 168 4.51 4.83 28.18
C ALA A 168 4.02 6.20 27.70
N THR A 169 3.30 6.92 28.56
CA THR A 169 2.83 8.28 28.29
C THR A 169 3.64 9.31 29.07
N THR A 170 3.57 10.58 28.63
CA THR A 170 4.20 11.71 29.34
C THR A 170 3.63 11.95 30.74
N ARG A 171 2.45 11.38 31.06
CA ARG A 171 1.82 11.44 32.39
C ARG A 171 2.30 10.32 33.33
N GLY A 172 3.23 9.48 32.89
CA GLY A 172 3.75 8.37 33.67
C GLY A 172 2.84 7.14 33.69
N THR A 173 1.79 7.09 32.87
CA THR A 173 0.98 5.86 32.73
C THR A 173 1.67 4.88 31.79
N VAL A 174 1.65 3.61 32.16
CA VAL A 174 2.21 2.50 31.38
C VAL A 174 1.10 1.52 31.05
N ARG A 175 1.09 1.03 29.81
CA ARG A 175 0.17 -0.03 29.36
C ARG A 175 0.99 -1.13 28.70
N ARG A 176 0.64 -2.38 28.99
CA ARG A 176 1.20 -3.57 28.33
C ARG A 176 0.08 -4.27 27.57
N ASN A 177 0.30 -4.57 26.30
CA ASN A 177 -0.58 -5.44 25.50
C ASN A 177 0.25 -6.59 24.93
N LYS A 178 -0.41 -7.68 24.54
CA LYS A 178 0.26 -8.70 23.72
C LYS A 178 0.55 -8.12 22.35
N LEU A 179 1.63 -8.54 21.71
CA LEU A 179 1.95 -8.09 20.35
C LEU A 179 0.97 -8.67 19.31
N SER A 180 0.33 -9.80 19.63
CA SER A 180 -0.72 -10.42 18.85
C SER A 180 -2.09 -9.73 18.93
N ASP A 181 -2.29 -8.78 19.85
CA ASP A 181 -3.54 -8.00 20.01
C ASP A 181 -3.64 -6.87 18.98
#